data_AF-A0A1S1LJG1-F1
#
_entry.id   AF-A0A1S1LJG1-F1
#
_cell.length_a   1.000
_cell.length_b   1.000
_cell.length_c   1.000
_cell.angle_alpha   90.00
_cell.angle_beta   90.00
_cell.angle_gamma   90.00
#
_symmetry.space_group_name_H-M   'P 1'
#
loop_
_entity.id
_entity.type
_entity.pdbx_description
1 polymer ?
#
loop_
_entity_poly.entity_id
_entity_poly.type
_entity_poly.pdbx_seq_one_letter_code
_entity_poly.pdbx_strand_id
1 'polypeptide(L)'
;MGLELWPRDHDLPPRWDGLLVEWGSWSDTSKIFICPTPRPERCGQCQSLQATLINSGKLYIDPKHAPPAIGRSRLPASRYFVGVITAFRCPDCGHDSVLDNEGRYWDLDPTDYTETGSWDLTPDKSTERP
;
A
#
# COMPACT_ATOMS: atom_id res chain seq x y z
N MET A 1 14.41 2.72 -23.42
CA MET A 1 14.62 3.98 -22.69
C MET A 1 14.37 3.68 -21.23
N GLY A 2 15.40 3.75 -20.39
CA GLY A 2 15.26 3.47 -18.97
C GLY A 2 14.57 4.65 -18.31
N LEU A 3 13.40 4.41 -17.72
CA LEU A 3 12.82 5.35 -16.76
C LEU A 3 13.83 5.46 -15.62
N GLU A 4 14.29 6.67 -15.32
CA GLU A 4 15.08 6.96 -14.13
C GLU A 4 14.15 6.76 -12.93
N LEU A 5 13.97 5.49 -12.56
CA LEU A 5 13.24 5.07 -11.38
C LEU A 5 13.97 5.73 -10.22
N TRP A 6 13.25 6.53 -9.44
CA TRP A 6 13.78 7.18 -8.26
C TRP A 6 14.52 6.12 -7.42
N PRO A 7 15.70 6.43 -6.86
CA PRO A 7 16.42 5.45 -6.05
C PRO A 7 15.52 5.05 -4.88
N ARG A 8 14.99 3.83 -4.96
CA ARG A 8 14.12 3.22 -3.97
C ARG A 8 14.68 1.86 -3.63
N ASP A 9 14.85 1.60 -2.34
CA ASP A 9 15.41 0.33 -1.85
C ASP A 9 14.45 -0.84 -2.12
N HIS A 10 13.15 -0.55 -2.09
CA HIS A 10 12.07 -1.48 -2.37
C HIS A 10 11.13 -0.96 -3.46
N ASP A 11 10.50 -1.86 -4.24
CA ASP A 11 9.54 -1.45 -5.29
C ASP A 11 8.25 -0.84 -4.71
N LEU A 12 7.83 -1.32 -3.54
CA LEU A 12 6.73 -0.81 -2.73
C LEU A 12 7.12 -0.89 -1.25
N PRO A 13 6.50 -0.11 -0.35
CA PRO A 13 6.82 -0.11 1.07
C PRO A 13 6.76 -1.52 1.68
N PRO A 14 7.86 -2.06 2.23
CA PRO A 14 7.85 -3.39 2.84
C PRO A 14 7.07 -3.43 4.17
N ARG A 15 6.76 -2.24 4.70
CA ARG A 15 5.96 -2.04 5.91
C ARG A 15 4.93 -0.95 5.74
N TRP A 16 3.84 -1.07 6.50
CA TRP A 16 2.75 -0.12 6.57
C TRP A 16 2.35 0.05 8.03
N ASP A 17 2.58 1.24 8.60
CA ASP A 17 2.35 1.54 10.02
C ASP A 17 3.01 0.49 10.94
N GLY A 18 4.23 0.07 10.56
CA GLY A 18 5.03 -0.95 11.24
C GLY A 18 4.65 -2.41 10.96
N LEU A 19 3.49 -2.66 10.36
CA LEU A 19 3.05 -4.00 9.94
C LEU A 19 3.81 -4.44 8.70
N LEU A 20 4.10 -5.75 8.58
CA LEU A 20 4.74 -6.28 7.38
C LEU A 20 3.74 -6.35 6.24
N VAL A 21 4.17 -5.92 5.05
CA VAL A 21 3.39 -6.05 3.83
C VAL A 21 4.01 -7.10 2.93
N GLU A 22 3.20 -8.06 2.49
CA GLU A 22 3.54 -8.97 1.40
C GLU A 22 2.80 -8.54 0.13
N TRP A 23 3.51 -7.89 -0.78
CA TRP A 23 2.97 -7.46 -2.07
C TRP A 23 2.89 -8.62 -3.06
N GLY A 24 1.84 -8.61 -3.87
CA GLY A 24 1.71 -9.49 -5.03
C GLY A 24 2.44 -8.93 -6.25
N SER A 25 1.88 -9.22 -7.42
CA SER A 25 2.37 -8.70 -8.70
C SER A 25 1.49 -7.57 -9.21
N TRP A 26 2.11 -6.61 -9.90
CA TRP A 26 1.39 -5.59 -10.65
C TRP A 26 0.51 -6.20 -11.73
N SER A 27 -0.71 -5.67 -11.86
CA SER A 27 -1.68 -6.05 -12.88
C SER A 27 -2.39 -4.82 -13.44
N ASP A 28 -2.88 -4.89 -14.67
CA ASP A 28 -3.58 -3.78 -15.31
C ASP A 28 -5.08 -3.77 -14.94
N THR A 29 -5.60 -2.61 -14.57
CA THR A 29 -7.04 -2.39 -14.33
C THR A 29 -7.88 -2.43 -15.61
N SER A 30 -7.24 -2.39 -16.78
CA SER A 30 -7.89 -2.39 -18.10
C SER A 30 -8.84 -3.58 -18.31
N LYS A 31 -8.71 -4.64 -17.49
CA LYS A 31 -9.52 -5.86 -17.55
C LYS A 31 -10.78 -5.81 -16.70
N ILE A 32 -10.96 -4.81 -15.84
CA ILE A 32 -12.16 -4.67 -14.99
C ILE A 32 -13.15 -3.75 -15.70
N PHE A 33 -14.09 -4.35 -16.45
CA PHE A 33 -15.17 -3.63 -17.12
C PHE A 33 -16.37 -3.48 -16.18
N ILE A 34 -16.51 -2.31 -15.54
CA ILE A 34 -17.75 -1.91 -14.85
C ILE A 34 -18.51 -0.97 -15.78
N CYS A 35 -19.80 -1.24 -16.05
CA CYS A 35 -20.63 -0.42 -16.93
C CYS A 35 -21.48 0.61 -16.13
N PRO A 36 -21.50 1.90 -16.53
CA PRO A 36 -20.69 2.52 -17.58
C PRO A 36 -19.22 2.63 -17.16
N THR A 37 -18.31 2.53 -18.13
CA THR A 37 -16.87 2.64 -17.88
C THR A 37 -16.60 3.95 -17.13
N PRO A 38 -16.01 3.90 -15.93
CA PRO A 38 -15.61 5.11 -15.21
C PRO A 38 -14.74 5.99 -16.12
N ARG A 39 -14.88 7.32 -16.02
CA ARG A 39 -13.95 8.20 -16.75
C ARG A 39 -12.53 7.92 -16.24
N PRO A 40 -11.54 7.77 -17.12
CA PRO A 40 -10.16 7.56 -16.69
C PRO A 40 -9.73 8.77 -15.86
N GLU A 41 -9.37 8.52 -14.60
CA GLU A 41 -8.80 9.53 -13.72
C GLU A 41 -7.38 9.87 -14.21
N ARG A 42 -7.03 11.15 -14.17
CA ARG A 42 -5.70 11.60 -14.55
C ARG A 42 -4.74 11.35 -13.40
N CYS A 43 -3.52 10.93 -13.72
CA CYS A 43 -2.46 10.91 -12.72
C CYS A 43 -2.25 12.32 -12.13
N GLY A 44 -2.27 12.45 -10.81
CA GLY A 44 -2.06 13.73 -10.12
C GLY A 44 -0.70 14.37 -10.40
N GLN A 45 0.34 13.55 -10.68
CA GLN A 45 1.71 14.01 -10.91
C GLN A 45 1.99 14.37 -12.39
N CYS A 46 1.72 13.45 -13.33
CA CYS A 46 2.11 13.62 -14.74
C CYS A 46 0.94 13.85 -15.71
N GLN A 47 -0.30 13.87 -15.21
CA GLN A 47 -1.53 14.07 -15.99
C GLN A 47 -1.84 12.98 -17.03
N SER A 48 -1.16 11.83 -16.97
CA SER A 48 -1.43 10.66 -17.80
C SER A 48 -2.88 10.20 -17.70
N LEU A 49 -3.39 9.65 -18.81
CA LEU A 49 -4.70 9.00 -18.93
C LEU A 49 -4.61 7.47 -19.02
N GLN A 50 -3.40 6.90 -18.88
CA GLN A 50 -3.22 5.46 -18.88
C GLN A 50 -3.87 4.84 -17.65
N ALA A 51 -4.48 3.67 -17.82
CA ALA A 51 -5.08 2.93 -16.71
C ALA A 51 -4.00 2.60 -15.67
N THR A 52 -4.28 2.85 -14.41
CA THR A 52 -3.35 2.56 -13.31
C THR A 52 -3.11 1.07 -13.18
N LEU A 53 -1.87 0.68 -12.91
CA LEU A 53 -1.58 -0.69 -12.47
C LEU A 53 -2.01 -0.84 -11.01
N ILE A 54 -2.45 -2.03 -10.63
CA ILE A 54 -2.82 -2.39 -9.26
C ILE A 54 -1.94 -3.52 -8.74
N ASN A 55 -1.54 -3.42 -7.47
CA ASN A 55 -0.93 -4.50 -6.71
C ASN A 55 -1.60 -4.62 -5.33
N SER A 56 -1.92 -5.84 -4.91
CA SER A 56 -2.51 -6.09 -3.59
C SER A 56 -1.44 -6.50 -2.58
N GLY A 57 -1.43 -5.83 -1.43
CA GLY A 57 -0.54 -6.10 -0.31
C GLY A 57 -1.29 -6.76 0.84
N LYS A 58 -0.78 -7.85 1.39
CA LYS A 58 -1.33 -8.50 2.59
C LYS A 58 -0.59 -8.01 3.82
N LEU A 59 -1.34 -7.53 4.82
CA LEU A 59 -0.79 -7.07 6.08
C LEU A 59 -0.69 -8.21 7.10
N TYR A 60 0.46 -8.27 7.76
CA TYR A 60 0.76 -9.26 8.78
C TYR A 60 1.30 -8.64 10.06
N ILE A 61 0.81 -9.13 11.20
CA ILE A 61 1.35 -8.84 12.53
C ILE A 61 2.14 -10.03 13.08
N ASP A 62 3.27 -9.73 13.72
CA ASP A 62 4.04 -10.73 14.48
C ASP A 62 3.20 -11.21 15.67
N PRO A 63 3.10 -12.53 15.93
CA PRO A 63 2.41 -13.08 17.09
C PRO A 63 2.83 -12.47 18.43
N LYS A 64 4.08 -11.99 18.56
CA LYS A 64 4.57 -11.32 19.78
C LYS A 64 3.90 -9.98 20.04
N HIS A 65 3.38 -9.33 19.00
CA HIS A 65 2.71 -8.02 19.07
C HIS A 65 1.20 -8.14 18.84
N ALA A 66 0.69 -9.34 18.58
CA ALA A 66 -0.74 -9.57 18.32
C ALA A 66 -1.56 -9.47 19.63
N PRO A 67 -2.67 -8.70 19.64
CA PRO A 67 -3.52 -8.63 20.82
C PRO A 67 -4.15 -10.00 21.12
N PRO A 68 -4.34 -10.37 22.41
CA PRO A 68 -4.83 -11.70 22.82
C PRO A 68 -6.21 -12.10 22.24
N ALA A 69 -6.97 -11.12 21.75
CA ALA A 69 -8.31 -11.28 21.18
C ALA A 69 -8.32 -11.80 19.73
N ILE A 70 -7.19 -11.80 19.02
CA ILE A 70 -7.07 -12.44 17.71
C ILE A 70 -7.06 -13.96 17.96
N GLY A 71 -8.23 -14.57 17.84
CA GLY A 71 -8.55 -15.90 18.35
C GLY A 71 -7.47 -16.96 18.08
N ARG A 72 -7.22 -17.78 19.11
CA ARG A 72 -6.32 -18.96 19.12
C ARG A 72 -6.76 -20.11 18.19
N SER A 73 -7.41 -19.80 17.08
CA SER A 73 -7.73 -20.80 16.06
C SER A 73 -6.44 -21.14 15.33
N ARG A 74 -5.90 -22.32 15.63
CA ARG A 74 -4.65 -22.90 15.12
C ARG A 74 -4.37 -22.53 13.65
N LEU A 75 -3.57 -21.50 13.43
CA LEU A 75 -2.96 -21.22 12.13
C LEU A 75 -1.52 -21.76 12.14
N PRO A 76 -1.11 -22.55 11.13
CA PRO A 76 0.28 -22.93 11.00
C PRO A 76 1.10 -21.74 10.51
N ALA A 77 2.27 -21.51 11.14
CA ALA A 77 3.33 -20.57 10.78
C ALA A 77 3.14 -19.07 11.10
N SER A 78 3.67 -18.68 12.26
CA SER A 78 4.45 -17.46 12.57
C SER A 78 3.95 -16.04 12.27
N ARG A 79 2.79 -15.78 11.63
CA ARG A 79 2.22 -14.43 11.44
C ARG A 79 0.70 -14.44 11.40
N TYR A 80 0.05 -13.39 11.92
CA TYR A 80 -1.40 -13.22 11.81
C TYR A 80 -1.73 -12.26 10.69
N PHE A 81 -2.61 -12.68 9.77
CA PHE A 81 -3.17 -11.82 8.73
C PHE A 81 -4.15 -10.82 9.35
N VAL A 82 -4.00 -9.53 9.03
CA VAL A 82 -4.83 -8.46 9.61
C VAL A 82 -5.59 -7.64 8.58
N GLY A 83 -5.20 -7.68 7.30
CA GLY A 83 -5.91 -6.93 6.26
C GLY A 83 -5.23 -6.96 4.89
N VAL A 84 -5.86 -6.27 3.94
CA VAL A 84 -5.34 -6.05 2.58
C VAL A 84 -5.26 -4.55 2.33
N ILE A 85 -4.18 -4.13 1.70
CA ILE A 85 -4.01 -2.78 1.13
C ILE A 85 -3.81 -2.89 -0.38
N THR A 86 -4.10 -1.83 -1.11
CA THR A 86 -4.02 -1.81 -2.57
C THR A 86 -3.13 -0.67 -3.02
N ALA A 87 -2.04 -0.99 -3.72
CA ALA A 87 -1.20 0.00 -4.38
C ALA A 87 -1.66 0.23 -5.81
N PHE A 88 -1.57 1.48 -6.25
CA PHE A 88 -1.85 1.94 -7.60
C PHE A 88 -0.59 2.59 -8.16
N ARG A 89 -0.22 2.27 -9.40
CA ARG A 89 0.94 2.85 -10.08
C ARG A 89 0.55 3.50 -11.39
N CYS A 90 1.00 4.74 -11.60
CA CYS A 90 0.95 5.35 -12.93
C CYS A 90 1.96 4.68 -13.85
N PRO A 91 1.56 4.11 -15.01
CA PRO A 91 2.50 3.45 -15.92
C PRO A 91 3.54 4.40 -16.54
N ASP A 92 3.21 5.69 -16.66
CA ASP A 92 4.04 6.67 -17.38
C ASP A 92 5.11 7.30 -16.49
N CYS A 93 4.77 7.70 -15.26
CA CYS A 93 5.72 8.33 -14.34
C CYS A 93 6.16 7.44 -13.16
N GLY A 94 5.56 6.25 -13.00
CA GLY A 94 5.90 5.32 -11.92
C GLY A 94 5.46 5.77 -10.53
N HIS A 95 4.69 6.85 -10.43
CA HIS A 95 4.18 7.36 -9.17
C HIS A 95 3.14 6.41 -8.56
N ASP A 96 3.28 6.17 -7.26
CA ASP A 96 2.48 5.20 -6.52
C ASP A 96 1.59 5.88 -5.48
N SER A 97 0.38 5.37 -5.33
CA SER A 97 -0.52 5.68 -4.23
C SER A 97 -1.05 4.39 -3.62
N VAL A 98 -1.50 4.43 -2.36
CA VAL A 98 -1.99 3.25 -1.64
C VAL A 98 -3.35 3.56 -1.03
N LEU A 99 -4.30 2.64 -1.21
CA LEU A 99 -5.53 2.56 -0.42
C LEU A 99 -5.29 1.58 0.73
N ASP A 100 -5.29 2.09 1.95
CA ASP A 100 -5.06 1.29 3.15
C ASP A 100 -6.29 0.46 3.56
N ASN A 101 -6.14 -0.36 4.59
CA ASN A 101 -7.19 -1.25 5.11
C ASN A 101 -8.29 -0.49 5.87
N GLU A 102 -8.09 0.79 6.18
CA GLU A 102 -9.07 1.70 6.76
C GLU A 102 -9.84 2.49 5.69
N GLY A 103 -9.46 2.32 4.41
CA GLY A 103 -10.06 3.02 3.27
C GLY A 103 -9.50 4.42 3.04
N ARG A 104 -8.35 4.75 3.63
CA ARG A 104 -7.66 6.03 3.41
C ARG A 104 -6.71 5.92 2.21
N TYR A 105 -6.67 6.98 1.42
CA TYR A 105 -5.75 7.11 0.29
C TYR A 105 -4.49 7.86 0.71
N TRP A 106 -3.34 7.28 0.37
CA TRP A 106 -2.01 7.76 0.68
C TRP A 106 -1.22 7.98 -0.59
N ASP A 107 -0.59 9.14 -0.69
CA ASP A 107 0.31 9.49 -1.79
C ASP A 107 1.73 9.15 -1.39
N LEU A 108 2.39 8.21 -2.08
CA LEU A 108 3.71 7.73 -1.65
C LEU A 108 4.83 8.67 -2.10
N ASP A 109 5.75 8.93 -1.18
CA ASP A 109 6.94 9.74 -1.38
C ASP A 109 8.21 8.89 -1.21
N PRO A 110 9.41 9.43 -1.51
CA PRO A 110 10.66 8.66 -1.48
C PRO A 110 10.97 7.99 -0.15
N THR A 111 10.46 8.51 0.96
CA THR A 111 10.75 8.01 2.31
C THR A 111 10.01 6.70 2.60
N ASP A 112 8.91 6.43 1.91
CA ASP A 112 8.07 5.24 2.10
C ASP A 112 8.72 3.94 1.59
N TYR A 113 9.69 4.05 0.68
CA TYR A 113 10.32 2.90 0.03
C TYR A 113 11.54 2.36 0.77
N THR A 114 11.76 2.83 1.99
CA THR A 114 12.85 2.38 2.87
C THR A 114 12.47 1.09 3.62
N GLU A 115 13.42 0.47 4.30
CA GLU A 115 13.19 -0.71 5.17
C GLU A 115 12.14 -0.49 6.26
N THR A 116 11.98 0.76 6.72
CA THR A 116 10.97 1.12 7.72
C THR A 116 9.57 1.21 7.14
N GLY A 117 9.44 1.31 5.82
CA GLY A 117 8.18 1.45 5.09
C GLY A 117 7.45 2.76 5.34
N SER A 118 6.17 2.76 5.01
CA SER A 118 5.26 3.91 5.12
C SER A 118 4.67 4.02 6.52
N TRP A 119 4.51 5.25 6.99
CA TRP A 119 3.93 5.56 8.31
C TRP A 119 2.95 6.73 8.23
N ASP A 120 1.85 6.63 8.95
CA ASP A 120 1.01 7.78 9.25
C ASP A 120 1.79 8.78 10.11
N LEU A 121 2.21 9.89 9.50
CA LEU A 121 2.91 10.98 10.19
C LEU A 121 1.96 11.91 10.96
N THR A 122 0.64 11.65 10.96
CA THR A 122 -0.26 12.43 11.81
C THR A 122 0.12 12.21 13.28
N PRO A 123 0.45 13.27 14.03
CA PRO A 123 0.90 13.11 15.40
C PRO A 123 -0.20 12.42 16.21
N ASP A 124 0.19 11.37 16.92
CA ASP A 124 -0.71 10.63 17.79
C ASP A 124 -1.34 11.58 18.81
N LYS A 125 -2.66 11.80 18.67
CA LYS A 125 -3.43 12.63 19.61
C LYS A 125 -3.45 12.05 21.03
N SER A 126 -2.88 10.86 21.26
CA SER A 126 -2.78 10.25 22.58
C SER A 126 -1.82 10.97 23.55
N THR A 127 -0.96 11.88 23.07
CA THR A 127 0.01 12.61 23.93
C THR A 127 -0.53 13.94 24.48
N GLU A 128 -1.70 14.42 24.03
CA GLU A 128 -2.37 15.58 24.63
C GLU A 128 -3.42 15.12 25.65
N ARG A 129 -2.96 14.75 26.86
CA ARG A 129 -3.79 14.82 28.06
C ARG A 129 -3.19 15.88 29.00
N PRO A 130 -4.00 16.86 29.46
CA PRO A 130 -3.54 17.85 30.43
C PRO A 130 -3.26 17.23 31.81
#